data_AF-A0A9D2GIT0-F1
#
_entry.id   AF-A0A9D2GIT0-F1
#
_cell.length_a   1.000
_cell.length_b   1.000
_cell.length_c   1.000
_cell.angle_alpha   90.00
_cell.angle_beta   90.00
_cell.angle_gamma   90.00
#
_symmetry.space_group_name_H-M   'P 1'
#
loop_
_entity.id
_entity.type
_entity.pdbx_description
1 polymer ?
#
loop_
_entity_poly.entity_id
_entity_poly.type
_entity_poly.pdbx_seq_one_letter_code
_entity_poly.pdbx_strand_id
1 'polypeptide(L)'
;MEKEDLSAWLLSVIPLLASLILHASLGNSPAVPVIVFGLNIFFVSYDYFKNRKTREYPLYIYISGLIFIPLYIYFRTIRDDHRYRFLTAWVVLYVADMALLQMSSF
;
A
#
# COMPACT_ATOMS: atom_id res chain seq x y z
N MET A 1 18.17 4.61 6.23
CA MET A 1 16.72 4.38 6.32
C MET A 1 16.50 3.40 7.45
N GLU A 2 15.76 3.77 8.49
CA GLU A 2 15.52 2.86 9.61
C GLU A 2 14.74 1.64 9.10
N LYS A 3 14.95 0.47 9.69
CA LYS A 3 14.29 -0.77 9.23
C LYS A 3 12.76 -0.66 9.27
N GLU A 4 12.22 0.23 10.09
CA GLU A 4 10.79 0.53 10.21
C GLU A 4 10.27 1.30 8.98
N ASP A 5 11.02 2.28 8.48
CA ASP A 5 10.69 3.02 7.26
C ASP A 5 10.62 2.10 6.04
N LEU A 6 11.50 1.08 5.98
CA LEU A 6 11.55 0.17 4.83
C LEU A 6 10.22 -0.57 4.63
N SER A 7 9.61 -1.09 5.70
CA SER A 7 8.34 -1.83 5.55
C SER A 7 7.17 -0.92 5.17
N ALA A 8 7.21 0.37 5.57
CA ALA A 8 6.26 1.38 5.12
C ALA A 8 6.38 1.65 3.62
N TRP A 9 7.62 1.81 3.16
CA TRP A 9 7.92 1.99 1.74
C TRP A 9 7.48 0.80 0.90
N LEU A 10 7.79 -0.42 1.34
CA LEU A 10 7.39 -1.64 0.63
C LEU A 10 5.87 -1.73 0.50
N LEU A 11 5.12 -1.48 1.58
CA LEU A 11 3.65 -1.43 1.56
C LEU A 11 3.10 -0.34 0.64
N SER A 12 3.71 0.85 0.67
CA SER A 12 3.17 2.01 -0.05
C SER A 12 3.46 1.95 -1.56
N VAL A 13 4.56 1.30 -1.94
CA VAL A 13 5.11 1.36 -3.30
C VAL A 13 4.91 0.06 -4.07
N ILE A 14 5.22 -1.11 -3.48
CA ILE A 14 5.25 -2.36 -4.25
C ILE A 14 3.88 -2.77 -4.81
N PRO A 15 2.78 -2.78 -4.03
CA PRO A 15 1.48 -3.16 -4.55
C PRO A 15 1.03 -2.31 -5.74
N LEU A 16 1.29 -0.99 -5.68
CA LEU A 16 0.91 -0.06 -6.75
C LEU A 16 1.85 -0.13 -7.95
N LEU A 17 3.16 -0.30 -7.75
CA LEU A 17 4.09 -0.57 -8.86
C LEU A 17 3.76 -1.87 -9.57
N ALA A 18 3.40 -2.92 -8.82
CA ALA A 18 2.94 -4.17 -9.40
C ALA A 18 1.65 -3.94 -10.20
N SER A 19 0.68 -3.18 -9.67
CA SER A 19 -0.54 -2.78 -10.39
C SER A 19 -0.22 -2.12 -11.73
N LEU A 20 0.66 -1.10 -11.72
CA LEU A 20 1.10 -0.38 -12.91
C LEU A 20 1.70 -1.29 -13.98
N ILE A 21 2.63 -2.16 -13.59
CA ILE A 21 3.29 -3.11 -14.50
C ILE A 21 2.28 -4.12 -15.04
N LEU A 22 1.37 -4.60 -14.20
CA LEU A 22 0.36 -5.57 -14.58
C LEU A 22 -0.68 -4.96 -15.53
N HIS A 23 -1.16 -3.74 -15.28
CA HIS A 23 -2.05 -3.04 -16.21
C HIS A 23 -1.35 -2.74 -17.54
N ALA A 24 -0.07 -2.35 -17.53
CA ALA A 24 0.69 -2.11 -18.75
C ALA A 24 0.91 -3.39 -19.61
N SER A 25 0.95 -4.57 -18.97
CA SER A 25 1.25 -5.84 -19.66
C SER A 25 0.01 -6.70 -19.96
N LEU A 26 -0.98 -6.69 -19.07
CA LEU A 26 -2.18 -7.52 -19.15
C LEU A 26 -3.46 -6.72 -19.43
N GLY A 27 -3.36 -5.39 -19.53
CA GLY A 27 -4.51 -4.50 -19.67
C GLY A 27 -5.47 -4.63 -18.48
N ASN A 28 -6.77 -4.62 -18.76
CA ASN A 28 -7.83 -4.69 -17.74
C ASN A 28 -8.18 -6.12 -17.30
N SER A 29 -7.18 -6.99 -17.16
CA SER A 29 -7.39 -8.38 -16.77
C SER A 29 -7.92 -8.49 -15.33
N PRO A 30 -8.90 -9.37 -15.04
CA PRO A 30 -9.38 -9.61 -13.67
C PRO A 30 -8.30 -10.21 -12.76
N ALA A 31 -7.19 -10.69 -13.31
CA ALA A 31 -6.05 -11.17 -12.53
C ALA A 31 -5.31 -10.04 -11.80
N VAL A 32 -5.29 -8.81 -12.35
CA VAL A 32 -4.56 -7.69 -11.76
C VAL A 32 -5.05 -7.34 -10.35
N PRO A 33 -6.36 -7.10 -10.12
CA PRO A 33 -6.85 -6.79 -8.77
C PRO A 33 -6.62 -7.94 -7.78
N VAL A 34 -6.66 -9.21 -8.22
CA VAL A 34 -6.40 -10.36 -7.36
C VAL A 34 -4.95 -10.39 -6.87
N ILE A 35 -3.99 -10.19 -7.77
CA ILE A 35 -2.56 -10.17 -7.43
C ILE A 35 -2.27 -8.97 -6.51
N VAL A 36 -2.78 -7.79 -6.87
CA VAL A 36 -2.59 -6.55 -6.09
C VAL A 36 -3.22 -6.68 -4.70
N PHE A 37 -4.39 -7.30 -4.57
CA PHE A 37 -5.03 -7.57 -3.28
C PHE A 37 -4.16 -8.50 -2.40
N GLY A 38 -3.64 -9.58 -2.97
CA GLY A 38 -2.72 -10.48 -2.27
C GLY A 38 -1.45 -9.77 -1.77
N LEU A 39 -0.85 -8.93 -2.61
CA LEU A 39 0.31 -8.12 -2.22
C LEU A 39 -0.01 -7.15 -1.09
N ASN A 40 -1.16 -6.46 -1.16
CA ASN A 40 -1.61 -5.55 -0.11
C ASN A 40 -1.78 -6.28 1.23
N ILE A 41 -2.46 -7.43 1.25
CA ILE A 41 -2.59 -8.25 2.47
C ILE A 41 -1.21 -8.63 3.01
N PHE A 42 -0.31 -9.11 2.15
CA PHE A 42 1.02 -9.54 2.55
C PHE A 42 1.81 -8.39 3.18
N PHE A 43 1.87 -7.23 2.55
CA PHE A 43 2.64 -6.10 3.05
C PHE A 43 2.02 -5.44 4.29
N VAL A 44 0.69 -5.34 4.38
CA VAL A 44 0.00 -4.86 5.60
C VAL A 44 0.30 -5.79 6.77
N SER A 45 0.20 -7.10 6.54
CA SER A 45 0.50 -8.11 7.55
C SER A 45 1.95 -8.05 7.99
N TYR A 46 2.88 -8.04 7.02
CA TYR A 46 4.30 -7.95 7.29
C TYR A 46 4.63 -6.72 8.12
N ASP A 47 4.08 -5.56 7.76
CA ASP A 47 4.33 -4.33 8.48
C ASP A 47 3.72 -4.32 9.88
N TYR A 48 2.46 -4.74 10.01
CA TYR A 48 1.77 -4.78 11.28
C TYR A 48 2.47 -5.74 12.26
N PHE A 49 2.78 -6.96 11.84
CA PHE A 49 3.42 -7.95 12.73
C PHE A 49 4.85 -7.58 13.11
N LYS A 50 5.54 -6.83 12.25
CA LYS A 50 6.86 -6.28 12.55
C LYS A 50 6.79 -5.17 13.60
N ASN A 51 5.85 -4.24 13.47
CA ASN A 51 5.76 -3.06 14.33
C ASN A 51 4.89 -3.26 15.59
N ARG A 52 4.02 -4.29 15.63
CA ARG A 52 3.13 -4.53 16.79
C ARG A 52 3.87 -4.73 18.10
N LYS A 53 5.10 -5.27 18.04
CA LYS A 53 5.91 -5.58 19.23
C LYS A 53 6.56 -4.34 19.83
N THR A 54 6.84 -3.32 19.02
CA THR A 54 7.56 -2.11 19.44
C THR A 54 6.62 -0.93 19.70
N ARG A 55 5.46 -0.87 19.03
CA ARG A 55 4.59 0.31 19.02
C ARG A 55 3.16 0.08 19.55
N GLU A 56 2.89 -1.09 20.13
CA GLU A 56 1.58 -1.48 20.68
C GLU A 56 0.40 -1.19 19.73
N TYR A 57 0.54 -1.58 18.47
CA TYR A 57 -0.49 -1.32 17.47
C TYR A 57 -1.77 -2.09 17.78
N PRO A 58 -2.91 -1.38 17.96
CA PRO A 58 -4.19 -2.04 18.15
C PRO A 58 -4.60 -2.84 16.91
N LEU A 59 -5.37 -3.90 17.13
CA LEU A 59 -5.83 -4.79 16.06
C LEU A 59 -6.71 -4.06 15.03
N TYR A 60 -7.43 -3.01 15.42
CA TYR A 60 -8.22 -2.19 14.49
C TYR A 60 -7.35 -1.52 13.42
N ILE A 61 -6.07 -1.21 13.70
CA ILE A 61 -5.16 -0.65 12.69
C ILE A 61 -4.94 -1.71 11.61
N TYR A 62 -4.64 -2.95 11.99
CA TYR A 62 -4.49 -4.04 11.02
C TYR A 62 -5.76 -4.24 10.17
N ILE A 63 -6.93 -4.30 10.81
CA ILE A 63 -8.22 -4.42 10.08
C ILE A 63 -8.41 -3.28 9.10
N SER A 64 -8.08 -2.04 9.49
CA SER A 64 -8.19 -0.89 8.59
C SER A 64 -7.36 -1.07 7.32
N GLY A 65 -6.20 -1.72 7.39
CA GLY A 65 -5.36 -1.99 6.21
C GLY A 65 -5.89 -3.09 5.30
N LEU A 66 -6.66 -4.04 5.84
CA LEU A 66 -7.32 -5.05 5.02
C LEU A 66 -8.48 -4.49 4.20
N ILE A 67 -9.12 -3.43 4.70
CA ILE A 67 -10.26 -2.77 4.06
C ILE A 67 -9.78 -1.62 3.17
N PHE A 68 -8.90 -0.78 3.70
CA PHE A 68 -8.50 0.46 3.07
C PHE A 68 -7.05 0.84 3.43
N ILE A 69 -6.14 0.52 2.50
CA ILE A 69 -4.69 0.73 2.66
C ILE A 69 -4.31 2.17 3.05
N PRO A 70 -4.90 3.24 2.46
CA PRO A 70 -4.58 4.62 2.86
C PRO A 70 -4.86 4.91 4.33
N LEU A 71 -5.92 4.32 4.90
CA LEU A 71 -6.28 4.50 6.29
C LEU A 71 -5.27 3.83 7.23
N TYR A 72 -4.76 2.66 6.86
CA TYR A 72 -3.66 2.01 7.57
C TYR A 72 -2.39 2.87 7.57
N ILE A 73 -1.99 3.37 6.40
CA ILE A 73 -0.81 4.23 6.27
C ILE A 73 -1.01 5.51 7.09
N TYR A 74 -2.21 6.09 7.08
CA TYR A 74 -2.54 7.26 7.89
C TYR A 74 -2.40 7.03 9.39
N PHE A 75 -3.01 5.96 9.95
CA PHE A 75 -2.87 5.64 11.37
C PHE A 75 -1.43 5.37 11.77
N ARG A 76 -0.68 4.74 10.88
CA ARG A 76 0.75 4.56 11.06
C ARG A 76 1.48 5.89 11.10
N THR A 77 1.20 6.80 10.18
CA THR A 77 1.82 8.13 10.10
C THR A 77 1.56 8.97 11.35
N ILE A 78 0.34 8.99 11.89
CA ILE A 78 0.04 9.71 13.15
C ILE A 78 0.93 9.22 14.30
N ARG A 79 1.20 7.91 14.34
CA ARG A 79 2.04 7.28 15.38
C ARG A 79 3.54 7.41 15.11
N ASP A 80 3.94 7.85 13.91
CA ASP A 80 5.33 7.94 13.46
C ASP A 80 5.72 9.40 13.16
N ASP A 81 5.41 10.28 14.11
CA ASP A 81 5.74 11.71 14.07
C ASP A 81 5.23 12.42 12.81
N HIS A 82 4.05 12.02 12.32
CA HIS A 82 3.36 12.68 11.21
C HIS A 82 4.18 12.74 9.90
N ARG A 83 5.06 11.77 9.67
CA ARG A 83 5.78 11.64 8.38
C ARG A 83 4.86 11.14 7.27
N TYR A 84 4.19 12.06 6.58
CA TYR A 84 3.24 11.75 5.49
C TYR A 84 3.86 11.21 4.19
N ARG A 85 5.19 11.09 4.11
CA ARG A 85 5.91 10.71 2.88
C ARG A 85 5.41 9.40 2.26
N PHE A 86 5.05 8.41 3.09
CA PHE A 86 4.52 7.13 2.64
C PHE A 86 3.12 7.25 2.02
N LEU A 87 2.25 8.03 2.67
CA LEU A 87 0.90 8.30 2.17
C LEU A 87 0.97 9.10 0.86
N THR A 88 1.83 10.11 0.79
CA THR A 88 2.06 10.89 -0.43
C THR A 88 2.53 9.99 -1.57
N ALA A 89 3.50 9.11 -1.33
CA ALA A 89 3.98 8.17 -2.34
C ALA A 89 2.88 7.23 -2.83
N TRP A 90 2.09 6.68 -1.91
CA TRP A 90 0.94 5.83 -2.25
C TRP A 90 -0.07 6.58 -3.12
N VAL A 91 -0.44 7.81 -2.75
CA VAL A 91 -1.40 8.63 -3.52
C VAL A 91 -0.89 8.94 -4.92
N VAL A 92 0.37 9.33 -5.06
CA VAL A 92 0.99 9.64 -6.37
C VAL A 92 0.96 8.41 -7.28
N LEU A 93 1.35 7.24 -6.76
CA LEU A 93 1.33 5.99 -7.53
C LEU A 93 -0.09 5.55 -7.89
N TYR A 94 -1.05 5.73 -6.99
CA TYR A 94 -2.45 5.41 -7.24
C TYR A 94 -3.05 6.27 -8.34
N VAL A 95 -2.78 7.58 -8.33
CA VAL A 95 -3.23 8.50 -9.39
C VAL A 95 -2.59 8.14 -10.74
N ALA A 96 -1.31 7.75 -10.74
CA ALA A 96 -0.63 7.28 -11.95
C ALA A 96 -1.25 6.00 -12.52
N ASP A 97 -1.60 5.04 -11.66
CA ASP A 97 -2.23 3.78 -12.05
C ASP A 97 -3.63 4.02 -12.63
N MET A 98 -4.40 4.91 -12.00
CA MET A 98 -5.71 5.35 -12.51
C MET A 98 -5.60 6.04 -13.87
N ALA A 99 -4.61 6.91 -14.07
CA ALA A 99 -4.39 7.58 -15.35
C ALA A 99 -4.08 6.58 -16.48
N LEU A 100 -3.24 5.56 -16.20
CA LEU A 100 -2.93 4.50 -17.17
C LEU A 100 -4.16 3.67 -17.54
N LEU A 101 -4.98 3.30 -16.56
CA LEU A 101 -6.24 2.59 -16.81
C LEU A 101 -7.17 3.40 -17.72
N GLN A 102 -7.31 4.70 -17.47
CA GLN A 102 -8.11 5.59 -18.30
C GLN A 102 -7.58 5.71 -19.74
N MET A 103 -6.26 5.74 -19.93
CA MET A 103 -5.66 5.77 -21.27
C MET A 103 -5.84 4.45 -22.03
N SER A 104 -5.81 3.31 -21.33
CA SER A 104 -5.97 1.97 -21.92
C SER A 104 -7.42 1.59 -22.27
N SER A 105 -8.39 2.43 -21.92
CA SER A 105 -9.83 2.21 -22.14
C SER A 105 -10.43 3.02 -23.30
N PHE A 106 -9.59 3.73 -24.07
CA PHE A 106 -9.90 4.33 -25.38
C PHE A 106 -9.39 3.45 -26.52
#